data_AF-A0A1X7SK67-F1
#
_entry.id   AF-A0A1X7SK67-F1
#
_cell.length_a   1.000
_cell.length_b   1.000
_cell.length_c   1.000
_cell.angle_alpha   90.00
_cell.angle_beta   90.00
_cell.angle_gamma   90.00
#
_symmetry.space_group_name_H-M   'P 1'
#
loop_
_entity.id
_entity.type
_entity.pdbx_description
1 polymer ?
#
loop_
_entity_poly.entity_id
_entity_poly.type
_entity_poly.pdbx_seq_one_letter_code
_entity_poly.pdbx_strand_id
1 'polypeptide(L)' 'TVYLCNMYYKSQTSCSRSGESKAGTLIHEWSHLFANTDDVVYGRSGCKNLAKTRPADTVRNADSYCYHYCDAQ' A
#
# COMPACT_ATOMS: atom_id res chain seq x y z
N THR A 1 -7.23 -7.79 -13.06
CA THR A 1 -5.87 -8.12 -13.55
C THR A 1 -4.91 -7.07 -13.06
N VAL A 2 -3.69 -7.45 -12.66
CA VAL A 2 -2.64 -6.51 -12.24
C VAL A 2 -1.56 -6.47 -13.31
N TYR A 3 -1.09 -5.28 -13.67
CA TYR A 3 -0.02 -5.06 -14.64
C TYR A 3 1.23 -4.56 -13.93
N LEU A 4 2.35 -5.24 -14.10
CA LEU A 4 3.56 -5.01 -13.30
C LEU A 4 4.63 -4.27 -14.10
N CYS A 5 5.08 -3.14 -13.56
CA CYS A 5 6.15 -2.32 -14.13
C CYS A 5 7.54 -2.73 -13.61
N ASN A 6 8.60 -2.22 -14.24
CA ASN A 6 9.99 -2.58 -13.94
C ASN A 6 10.40 -2.44 -12.46
N MET A 7 9.83 -1.49 -11.72
CA MET A 7 10.14 -1.28 -10.30
C MET A 7 9.75 -2.50 -9.45
N TYR A 8 8.63 -3.14 -9.77
CA TYR A 8 8.16 -4.35 -9.07
C TYR A 8 9.23 -5.46 -9.07
N TYR A 9 9.88 -5.69 -10.21
CA TYR A 9 10.87 -6.75 -10.33
C TYR A 9 12.16 -6.48 -9.54
N LYS A 10 12.45 -5.20 -9.22
CA LYS A 10 13.60 -4.77 -8.42
C LYS A 10 13.32 -4.74 -6.91
N SER A 11 12.06 -4.75 -6.50
CA SER A 11 11.67 -4.75 -5.09
C SER A 11 11.92 -6.11 -4.43
N GLN A 12 12.18 -6.09 -3.12
CA GLN A 12 12.25 -7.30 -2.30
C GLN A 12 10.90 -8.03 -2.29
N THR A 13 10.92 -9.35 -2.07
CA THR A 13 9.70 -10.17 -2.16
C THR A 13 8.75 -9.94 -0.98
N SER A 14 9.24 -10.14 0.25
CA SER A 14 8.44 -10.05 1.47
C SER A 14 8.18 -8.61 1.90
N CYS A 15 7.19 -8.40 2.75
CA CYS A 15 6.93 -7.08 3.30
C CYS A 15 8.17 -6.52 4.01
N SER A 16 8.32 -5.20 4.00
CA SER A 16 9.44 -4.52 4.65
C SER A 16 8.99 -3.23 5.29
N ARG A 17 9.62 -2.89 6.43
CA ARG A 17 9.43 -1.60 7.11
C ARG A 17 10.36 -0.49 6.62
N SER A 18 11.39 -0.86 5.85
CA SER A 18 12.45 0.05 5.39
C SER A 18 12.40 0.36 3.90
N GLY A 19 11.49 -0.26 3.15
CA GLY A 19 11.32 0.03 1.73
C GLY A 19 10.12 -0.68 1.11
N GLU A 20 9.95 -0.50 -0.19
CA GLU A 20 8.87 -1.11 -0.95
C GLU A 20 9.11 -2.61 -1.16
N SER A 21 8.03 -3.35 -1.38
CA SER A 21 8.06 -4.81 -1.57
C SER A 21 7.06 -5.27 -2.61
N LYS A 22 7.35 -6.41 -3.25
CA LYS A 22 6.43 -7.07 -4.17
C LYS A 22 5.12 -7.44 -3.48
N ALA A 23 5.19 -7.97 -2.25
CA ALA A 23 4.00 -8.25 -1.45
C ALA A 23 3.16 -6.98 -1.21
N GLY A 24 3.80 -5.87 -0.83
CA GLY A 24 3.14 -4.58 -0.64
C GLY A 24 2.48 -4.06 -1.92
N THR A 25 3.20 -4.08 -3.05
CA THR A 25 2.65 -3.69 -4.36
C THR A 25 1.44 -4.54 -4.73
N LEU A 26 1.50 -5.87 -4.57
CA LEU A 26 0.33 -6.71 -4.88
C LEU A 26 -0.87 -6.39 -3.99
N ILE A 27 -0.66 -6.15 -2.69
CA ILE A 27 -1.74 -5.77 -1.77
C ILE A 27 -2.36 -4.44 -2.17
N HIS A 28 -1.53 -3.44 -2.51
CA HIS A 28 -1.97 -2.15 -3.03
C HIS A 28 -2.88 -2.35 -4.25
N GLU A 29 -2.38 -3.00 -5.29
CA GLU A 29 -3.11 -3.17 -6.55
C GLU A 29 -4.35 -4.06 -6.41
N TRP A 30 -4.30 -5.09 -5.56
CA TRP A 30 -5.47 -5.92 -5.27
C TRP A 30 -6.54 -5.18 -4.48
N SER A 31 -6.17 -4.23 -3.62
CA SER A 31 -7.15 -3.43 -2.89
C SER A 31 -8.00 -2.57 -3.83
N HIS A 32 -7.44 -2.05 -4.93
CA HIS A 32 -8.25 -1.37 -5.96
C HIS A 32 -9.34 -2.30 -6.52
N LEU A 33 -8.99 -3.56 -6.83
CA LEU A 33 -9.91 -4.51 -7.45
C LEU A 33 -10.96 -5.07 -6.47
N PHE A 34 -10.54 -5.45 -5.26
CA PHE A 34 -11.39 -6.19 -4.32
C PHE A 34 -12.07 -5.31 -3.27
N ALA A 35 -11.49 -4.14 -2.97
CA ALA A 35 -11.98 -3.23 -1.94
C ALA A 35 -12.36 -1.84 -2.47
N ASN A 36 -12.22 -1.62 -3.79
CA ASN A 36 -12.54 -0.35 -4.46
C ASN A 36 -11.87 0.86 -3.76
N THR A 37 -10.59 0.69 -3.40
CA THR A 37 -9.77 1.76 -2.86
C THR A 37 -9.31 2.71 -3.97
N ASP A 38 -8.93 3.92 -3.58
CA ASP A 38 -8.30 4.95 -4.40
C ASP A 38 -6.83 5.12 -4.02
N ASP A 39 -6.11 5.89 -4.84
CA ASP A 39 -4.81 6.46 -4.50
C ASP A 39 -4.96 7.88 -3.96
N VAL A 40 -5.17 7.99 -2.64
CA VAL A 40 -5.34 9.27 -1.97
C VAL A 40 -3.98 9.88 -1.63
N VAL A 41 -3.08 9.09 -1.03
CA VAL A 41 -1.71 9.48 -0.69
C VAL A 41 -0.77 8.30 -0.87
N TYR A 42 0.47 8.60 -1.24
CA TYR A 42 1.55 7.63 -1.36
C TYR A 42 2.55 7.75 -0.21
N GLY A 43 3.23 6.65 0.06
CA GLY A 43 4.33 6.58 0.99
C GLY A 43 3.89 6.36 2.43
N ARG A 44 4.69 5.59 3.16
CA ARG A 44 4.41 5.16 4.53
C ARG A 44 4.13 6.31 5.49
N SER A 45 4.91 7.38 5.42
CA SER A 45 4.71 8.58 6.25
C SER A 45 3.41 9.30 5.92
N GLY A 46 3.07 9.40 4.62
CA GLY A 46 1.80 9.96 4.15
C GLY A 46 0.61 9.16 4.66
N CYS A 47 0.67 7.83 4.55
CA CYS A 47 -0.34 6.92 5.08
C CYS A 47 -0.52 7.05 6.60
N LYS A 48 0.59 7.15 7.37
CA LYS A 48 0.53 7.35 8.83
C LYS A 48 -0.10 8.70 9.19
N ASN A 49 0.17 9.75 8.41
CA ASN A 49 -0.46 11.04 8.62
C ASN A 49 -1.94 11.03 8.25
N LEU A 50 -2.31 10.39 7.14
CA LEU A 50 -3.70 10.22 6.72
C LEU A 50 -4.50 9.45 7.78
N ALA A 51 -3.93 8.38 8.33
CA ALA A 51 -4.54 7.60 9.42
C ALA A 51 -4.88 8.44 10.66
N LYS A 52 -4.04 9.43 10.98
CA LYS A 52 -4.25 10.32 12.13
C LYS A 52 -5.26 11.42 11.86
N THR A 53 -5.31 11.93 10.63
CA THR A 53 -6.00 13.19 10.31
C THR A 53 -7.31 12.98 9.57
N ARG A 54 -7.39 11.95 8.72
CA ARG A 54 -8.54 11.65 7.85
C ARG A 54 -8.75 10.13 7.78
N PRO A 55 -9.25 9.49 8.85
CA PRO A 55 -9.40 8.03 8.91
C PRO A 55 -10.32 7.45 7.84
N ALA A 56 -11.39 8.16 7.48
CA ALA A 56 -12.28 7.76 6.38
C ALA A 56 -11.52 7.66 5.05
N ASP A 57 -10.59 8.58 4.80
CA ASP A 57 -9.73 8.53 3.62
C ASP A 57 -8.66 7.45 3.70
N THR A 58 -8.26 7.05 4.92
CA THR A 58 -7.28 5.97 5.13
C THR A 58 -7.84 4.62 4.73
N VAL A 59 -9.11 4.34 5.08
CA VAL A 59 -9.78 3.08 4.73
C VAL A 59 -9.99 2.95 3.23
N ARG A 60 -10.12 4.06 2.49
CA ARG A 60 -10.19 4.06 1.03
C ARG A 60 -8.84 4.23 0.33
N ASN A 61 -7.70 4.29 1.03
CA ASN A 61 -6.39 4.49 0.41
C ASN A 61 -5.67 3.15 0.20
N ALA A 62 -5.35 2.79 -1.03
CA ALA A 62 -4.71 1.52 -1.37
C ALA A 62 -3.36 1.34 -0.64
N ASP A 63 -2.56 2.39 -0.61
CA ASP A 63 -1.23 2.37 -0.01
C ASP A 63 -1.26 2.21 1.53
N SER A 64 -2.39 2.53 2.16
CA SER A 64 -2.58 2.28 3.59
C SER A 64 -2.64 0.78 3.91
N TYR A 65 -3.24 -0.05 3.04
CA TYR A 65 -3.24 -1.51 3.19
C TYR A 65 -1.86 -2.11 2.94
N CYS A 66 -1.14 -1.61 1.93
CA CYS A 66 0.25 -2.00 1.63
C CYS A 66 1.14 -1.96 2.88
N TYR A 67 1.12 -0.83 3.60
CA TYR A 67 1.95 -0.67 4.80
C TYR A 67 1.35 -1.30 6.05
N HIS A 68 0.02 -1.26 6.21
CA HIS A 68 -0.64 -1.86 7.39
C HIS A 68 -0.32 -3.35 7.52
N TYR A 69 -0.31 -4.09 6.40
CA TYR A 69 0.05 -5.51 6.37
C TYR A 69 1.39 -5.82 7.04
N CYS A 70 2.39 -4.94 6.90
CA CYS A 70 3.72 -5.14 7.48
C CYS A 70 3.87 -4.49 8.86
N ASP A 71 3.15 -3.40 9.12
CA ASP A 71 3.25 -2.65 10.38
C ASP A 71 2.38 -3.22 11.50
N ALA A 72 1.34 -3.98 11.17
CA ALA A 72 0.46 -4.61 12.15
C ALA A 72 0.95 -5.96 12.69
N GLN A 73 2.01 -6.55 12.09
CA GLN A 73 2.67 -7.77 12.58
C GLN A 73 3.63 -7.47 13.74
#